data_AF-A0A820DT42-F1
#
_entry.id   AF-A0A820DT42-F1
#
_cell.length_a   1.000
_cell.length_b   1.000
_cell.length_c   1.000
_cell.angle_alpha   90.00
_cell.angle_beta   90.00
_cell.angle_gamma   90.00
#
_symmetry.space_group_name_H-M   'P 1'
#
loop_
_entity.id
_entity.type
_entity.pdbx_description
1 polymer ?
#
loop_
_entity_poly.entity_id
_entity_poly.type
_entity_poly.pdbx_seq_one_letter_code
_entity_poly.pdbx_strand_id
1 'polypeptide(L)'
;MFKKLFIKRIGLRVDDQIKAMNDEIMNVEREYKLQLAKPSNKFKNIKRHFRKENETIQNDEIVIDENKILEEKNEKIEEVRKKYRPNFDHIIIDCSPINYMDMMGIKTLIQIFKDYKEIGVTVLLCQVRPTVYQQLKRMSYMDVAGLENIHVSINDAVMHALKTRATRDSIVYLPGSPMPYVGIENVSYTRAEEDDEENDDTITKSYL
;
A
#
# COMPACT_ATOMS: atom_id res chain seq x y z
N MET A 1 8.99 13.93 -13.88
CA MET A 1 9.10 15.05 -12.91
C MET A 1 7.96 15.05 -11.90
N PHE A 2 6.70 14.83 -12.34
CA PHE A 2 5.51 14.83 -11.48
C PHE A 2 5.52 13.76 -10.36
N LYS A 3 5.94 12.52 -10.64
CA LYS A 3 6.08 11.46 -9.62
C LYS A 3 6.97 11.89 -8.45
N LYS A 4 8.15 12.45 -8.74
CA LYS A 4 9.09 12.95 -7.71
C LYS A 4 8.51 14.11 -6.91
N LEU A 5 7.74 15.01 -7.52
CA LEU A 5 7.08 16.14 -6.86
C LEU A 5 5.92 15.68 -5.96
N PHE A 6 5.10 14.75 -6.45
CA PHE A 6 3.98 14.17 -5.71
C PHE A 6 4.47 13.40 -4.47
N ILE A 7 5.47 12.54 -4.64
CA ILE A 7 6.09 11.76 -3.54
C ILE A 7 6.76 12.69 -2.52
N LYS A 8 7.51 13.70 -2.97
CA LYS A 8 8.17 14.66 -2.07
C LYS A 8 7.16 15.50 -1.26
N ARG A 9 5.98 15.77 -1.81
CA ARG A 9 4.93 16.58 -1.14
C ARG A 9 4.08 15.78 -0.16
N ILE A 10 3.95 14.48 -0.38
CA ILE A 10 3.23 13.55 0.51
C ILE A 10 4.15 13.07 1.65
N GLY A 11 5.47 13.31 1.56
CA GLY A 11 6.43 13.00 2.62
C GLY A 11 6.72 11.49 2.80
N LEU A 12 6.07 10.64 2.00
CA LEU A 12 6.22 9.19 2.06
C LEU A 12 7.33 8.75 1.09
N ARG A 13 8.44 8.22 1.62
CA ARG A 13 9.53 7.60 0.83
C ARG A 13 9.14 6.21 0.33
N VAL A 14 8.00 6.12 -0.35
CA VAL A 14 7.44 4.85 -0.83
C VAL A 14 8.40 4.13 -1.78
N ASP A 15 9.07 4.85 -2.68
CA ASP A 15 10.02 4.25 -3.62
C ASP A 15 11.21 3.56 -2.89
N ASP A 16 11.74 4.17 -1.82
CA ASP A 16 12.85 3.60 -1.04
C ASP A 16 12.38 2.39 -0.21
N GLN A 17 11.16 2.48 0.34
CA GLN A 17 10.53 1.39 1.08
C GLN A 17 10.25 0.18 0.18
N ILE A 18 9.67 0.41 -1.01
CA ILE A 18 9.43 -0.63 -2.01
C ILE A 18 10.75 -1.27 -2.44
N LYS A 19 11.79 -0.46 -2.67
CA LYS A 19 13.10 -0.97 -3.06
C LYS A 19 13.70 -1.86 -1.95
N ALA A 20 13.70 -1.39 -0.71
CA ALA A 20 14.20 -2.16 0.43
C ALA A 20 13.40 -3.45 0.66
N MET A 21 12.07 -3.37 0.54
CA MET A 21 11.17 -4.52 0.62
C MET A 21 11.49 -5.55 -0.46
N ASN A 22 11.63 -5.12 -1.71
CA ASN A 22 11.93 -6.00 -2.84
C ASN A 22 13.33 -6.62 -2.72
N ASP A 23 14.33 -5.86 -2.24
CA ASP A 23 15.67 -6.38 -1.98
C ASP A 23 15.64 -7.48 -0.88
N GLU A 24 14.85 -7.30 0.18
CA GLU A 24 14.64 -8.31 1.23
C GLU A 24 13.90 -9.55 0.70
N ILE A 25 12.82 -9.37 -0.07
CA ILE A 25 12.09 -10.48 -0.71
C ILE A 25 13.02 -11.28 -1.63
N MET A 26 13.86 -10.60 -2.42
CA MET A 26 14.84 -11.25 -3.30
C MET A 26 15.91 -12.04 -2.53
N ASN A 27 16.26 -11.62 -1.30
CA ASN A 27 17.14 -12.40 -0.43
C ASN A 27 16.45 -13.67 0.06
N VAL A 28 15.19 -13.58 0.50
CA VAL A 28 14.39 -14.74 0.93
C VAL A 28 14.24 -15.76 -0.20
N GLU A 29 13.97 -15.31 -1.43
CA GLU A 29 13.90 -16.20 -2.60
C GLU A 29 15.24 -16.89 -2.89
N ARG A 30 16.37 -16.20 -2.70
CA ARG A 30 17.71 -16.78 -2.87
C ARG A 30 17.97 -17.86 -1.83
N GLU A 31 17.64 -17.61 -0.57
CA GLU A 31 17.78 -18.60 0.51
C GLU A 31 16.91 -19.83 0.26
N TYR A 32 15.67 -19.64 -0.19
CA TYR A 32 14.77 -20.74 -0.56
C TYR A 32 15.36 -21.60 -1.69
N LYS A 33 15.89 -20.97 -2.74
CA LYS A 33 16.55 -21.69 -3.85
C LYS A 33 17.77 -22.49 -3.39
N LEU A 34 18.52 -22.00 -2.40
CA LEU A 34 19.66 -22.71 -1.82
C LEU A 34 19.23 -23.91 -0.98
N GLN A 35 18.11 -23.82 -0.26
CA GLN A 35 17.56 -24.92 0.54
C GLN A 35 16.97 -26.04 -0.32
N LEU A 36 16.37 -25.70 -1.47
CA LEU A 36 15.88 -26.68 -2.46
C LEU A 36 16.97 -27.31 -3.32
N ALA A 37 18.13 -26.67 -3.46
CA ALA A 37 19.26 -27.25 -4.17
C ALA A 37 19.70 -28.52 -3.44
N LYS A 38 19.34 -29.71 -3.98
CA LYS A 38 19.77 -31.02 -3.46
C LYS A 38 21.25 -30.97 -3.05
N PRO A 39 21.69 -31.70 -2.00
CA PRO A 39 23.09 -31.81 -1.56
C PRO A 39 23.97 -32.55 -2.58
N SER A 40 23.97 -32.10 -3.83
CA SER A 40 24.34 -32.84 -5.04
C SER A 40 25.78 -32.59 -5.46
N ASN A 41 26.41 -31.47 -5.11
CA ASN A 41 27.73 -31.14 -5.64
C ASN A 41 28.87 -31.15 -4.62
N LYS A 42 28.60 -31.03 -3.31
CA LYS A 42 29.64 -31.13 -2.26
C LYS A 42 29.90 -32.58 -1.82
N PHE A 43 28.87 -33.43 -1.82
CA PHE A 43 28.96 -34.81 -1.36
C PHE A 43 29.33 -35.84 -2.45
N LYS A 44 29.27 -35.50 -3.74
CA LYS A 44 29.70 -36.41 -4.83
C LYS A 44 31.20 -36.75 -4.75
N ASN A 45 32.03 -35.80 -4.33
CA ASN A 45 33.47 -36.02 -4.20
C ASN A 45 33.82 -36.77 -2.91
N ILE A 46 33.03 -36.62 -1.85
CA ILE A 46 33.20 -37.35 -0.58
C ILE A 46 32.74 -38.81 -0.71
N LYS A 47 31.60 -39.08 -1.38
CA LYS A 47 31.11 -40.45 -1.65
C LYS A 47 32.10 -41.29 -2.48
N ARG A 48 32.91 -40.66 -3.36
CA ARG A 48 33.92 -41.38 -4.15
C ARG A 48 35.11 -41.87 -3.32
N HIS A 49 35.48 -41.16 -2.25
CA HIS A 49 36.56 -41.59 -1.35
C HIS A 49 36.07 -42.60 -0.30
N PHE A 50 34.82 -42.51 0.16
CA PHE A 50 34.27 -43.43 1.16
C PHE A 50 33.74 -44.76 0.59
N ARG A 51 33.55 -44.88 -0.73
CA ARG A 51 33.04 -46.11 -1.38
C ARG A 51 34.02 -47.30 -1.38
N LYS A 52 35.26 -47.13 -0.92
CA LYS A 52 36.24 -48.22 -0.91
C LYS A 52 36.29 -49.06 0.36
N GLU A 53 35.70 -48.63 1.49
CA GLU A 53 36.04 -49.29 2.76
C GLU A 53 34.93 -49.82 3.67
N ASN A 54 33.63 -49.51 3.55
CA ASN A 54 32.65 -50.24 4.37
C ASN A 54 31.25 -50.27 3.76
N GLU A 55 30.79 -51.48 3.45
CA GLU A 55 29.40 -51.84 3.14
C GLU A 55 28.57 -51.81 4.42
N THR A 56 27.97 -50.66 4.75
CA THR A 56 26.69 -50.55 5.47
C THR A 56 26.40 -49.06 5.67
N ILE A 57 25.79 -48.42 4.68
CA ILE A 57 25.16 -47.12 4.87
C ILE A 57 23.70 -47.32 4.49
N GLN A 58 22.83 -47.39 5.49
CA GLN A 58 21.39 -47.30 5.34
C GLN A 58 21.08 -46.01 4.57
N ASN A 59 20.38 -46.15 3.45
CA ASN A 59 19.96 -45.03 2.62
C ASN A 59 18.81 -44.31 3.32
N ASP A 60 19.13 -43.43 4.27
CA ASP A 60 18.19 -42.42 4.73
C ASP A 60 18.14 -41.35 3.62
N GLU A 61 17.22 -41.53 2.67
CA GLU A 61 16.82 -40.44 1.80
C GLU A 61 16.23 -39.34 2.68
N ILE A 62 16.93 -38.21 2.76
CA ILE A 62 16.38 -36.97 3.31
C ILE A 62 15.25 -36.56 2.36
N VAL A 63 14.03 -37.00 2.67
CA VAL A 63 12.81 -36.55 2.00
C VAL A 63 12.60 -35.12 2.44
N ILE A 64 13.03 -34.18 1.59
CA ILE A 64 12.78 -32.76 1.80
C ILE A 64 11.31 -32.54 1.48
N ASP A 65 10.50 -32.23 2.49
CA ASP A 65 9.09 -31.87 2.30
C ASP A 65 9.00 -30.48 1.66
N GLU A 66 8.94 -30.45 0.33
CA GLU A 66 8.91 -29.24 -0.48
C GLU A 66 7.74 -28.30 -0.11
N ASN A 67 6.63 -28.85 0.41
CA ASN A 67 5.46 -28.08 0.80
C ASN A 67 5.71 -27.26 2.07
N LYS A 68 6.34 -27.87 3.08
CA LYS A 68 6.67 -27.19 4.33
C LYS A 68 7.63 -26.01 4.10
N ILE A 69 8.64 -26.18 3.24
CA ILE A 69 9.58 -25.10 2.92
C ILE A 69 8.89 -23.98 2.12
N LEU A 70 7.91 -24.32 1.26
CA LEU A 70 7.14 -23.31 0.53
C LEU A 70 6.26 -22.46 1.46
N GLU A 71 5.65 -23.07 2.48
CA GLU A 71 4.90 -22.37 3.52
C GLU A 71 5.80 -21.41 4.31
N GLU A 72 6.94 -21.88 4.81
CA GLU A 72 7.93 -21.05 5.54
C GLU A 72 8.44 -19.88 4.69
N LYS A 73 8.61 -20.09 3.37
CA LYS A 73 8.99 -19.01 2.44
C LYS A 73 7.89 -17.95 2.36
N ASN A 74 6.63 -18.37 2.20
CA ASN A 74 5.51 -17.46 2.06
C ASN A 74 5.28 -16.66 3.35
N GLU A 75 5.43 -17.29 4.52
CA GLU A 75 5.37 -16.62 5.82
C GLU A 75 6.43 -15.53 5.94
N LYS A 76 7.70 -15.83 5.62
CA LYS A 76 8.79 -14.84 5.63
C LYS A 76 8.53 -13.67 4.68
N ILE A 77 8.01 -13.93 3.49
CA ILE A 77 7.66 -12.87 2.53
C ILE A 77 6.55 -11.97 3.10
N GLU A 78 5.53 -12.54 3.74
CA GLU A 78 4.45 -11.77 4.36
C GLU A 78 4.91 -10.99 5.60
N GLU A 79 5.86 -11.51 6.39
CA GLU A 79 6.50 -10.77 7.48
C GLU A 79 7.27 -9.55 6.96
N VAL A 80 8.05 -9.72 5.90
CA VAL A 80 8.76 -8.61 5.24
C VAL A 80 7.76 -7.56 4.76
N ARG A 81 6.67 -7.98 4.11
CA ARG A 81 5.60 -7.05 3.67
C ARG A 81 4.94 -6.32 4.83
N LYS A 82 4.67 -7.00 5.96
CA LYS A 82 4.13 -6.37 7.17
C LYS A 82 5.09 -5.33 7.76
N LYS A 83 6.39 -5.61 7.76
CA LYS A 83 7.43 -4.69 8.26
C LYS A 83 7.46 -3.36 7.50
N TYR A 84 7.19 -3.40 6.20
CA TYR A 84 7.20 -2.20 5.32
C TYR A 84 5.83 -1.57 5.12
N ARG A 85 4.76 -2.09 5.75
CA ARG A 85 3.44 -1.47 5.67
C ARG A 85 3.41 -0.13 6.40
N PRO A 86 2.90 0.93 5.77
CA PRO A 86 2.70 2.20 6.45
C PRO A 86 1.55 2.12 7.46
N ASN A 87 1.49 3.08 8.39
CA ASN A 87 0.45 3.17 9.43
C ASN A 87 -0.92 3.67 8.92
N PHE A 88 -1.21 3.47 7.64
CA PHE A 88 -2.48 3.81 7.03
C PHE A 88 -2.81 2.80 5.93
N ASP A 89 -4.10 2.51 5.76
CA ASP A 89 -4.56 1.50 4.80
C ASP A 89 -5.07 2.11 3.49
N HIS A 90 -5.57 3.35 3.55
CA HIS A 90 -6.31 3.98 2.46
C HIS A 90 -5.83 5.40 2.19
N ILE A 91 -5.70 5.75 0.91
CA ILE A 91 -5.47 7.11 0.44
C ILE A 91 -6.67 7.53 -0.40
N ILE A 92 -7.30 8.66 -0.07
CA ILE A 92 -8.41 9.22 -0.86
C ILE A 92 -7.89 10.46 -1.59
N ILE A 93 -8.07 10.49 -2.91
CA ILE A 93 -7.64 11.59 -3.78
C ILE A 93 -8.87 12.31 -4.33
N ASP A 94 -9.04 13.55 -3.91
CA ASP A 94 -10.07 14.45 -4.46
C ASP A 94 -9.66 14.95 -5.86
N CYS A 95 -10.44 14.54 -6.86
CA CYS A 95 -10.24 14.90 -8.25
C CYS A 95 -11.14 16.07 -8.70
N SER A 96 -11.93 16.67 -7.80
CA SER A 96 -12.78 17.83 -8.08
C SER A 96 -12.08 18.99 -8.80
N PRO A 97 -10.85 19.39 -8.41
CA PRO A 97 -10.12 20.48 -9.09
C PRO A 97 -9.50 20.04 -10.43
N ILE A 98 -9.51 18.75 -10.77
CA ILE A 98 -8.88 18.23 -11.99
C ILE A 98 -9.86 18.37 -13.15
N ASN A 99 -9.65 19.39 -13.99
CA ASN A 99 -10.47 19.62 -15.17
C ASN A 99 -10.16 18.66 -16.33
N TYR A 100 -8.88 18.31 -16.48
CA TYR A 100 -8.36 17.49 -17.57
C TYR A 100 -7.10 16.78 -17.10
N MET A 101 -6.90 15.53 -17.57
CA MET A 101 -5.66 14.79 -17.32
C MET A 101 -5.03 14.37 -18.65
N ASP A 102 -3.75 14.61 -18.81
CA ASP A 102 -3.02 14.18 -20.00
C ASP A 102 -2.67 12.68 -19.93
N MET A 103 -2.23 12.14 -21.06
CA MET A 103 -1.87 10.73 -21.18
C MET A 103 -0.73 10.34 -20.21
N MET A 104 0.23 11.23 -19.97
CA MET A 104 1.33 10.95 -19.04
C MET A 104 0.88 11.07 -17.58
N GLY A 105 -0.03 11.99 -17.26
CA GLY A 105 -0.69 12.08 -15.96
C GLY A 105 -1.42 10.79 -15.59
N ILE A 106 -2.22 10.24 -16.52
CA ILE A 106 -2.94 8.99 -16.29
C ILE A 106 -1.98 7.81 -16.11
N LYS A 107 -0.95 7.68 -16.96
CA LYS A 107 0.09 6.65 -16.79
C LYS A 107 0.78 6.75 -15.43
N THR A 108 1.05 7.97 -14.98
CA THR A 108 1.65 8.21 -13.67
C THR A 108 0.70 7.79 -12.55
N LEU A 109 -0.60 8.08 -12.68
CA LEU A 109 -1.61 7.66 -11.70
C LEU A 109 -1.74 6.14 -11.63
N ILE A 110 -1.69 5.44 -12.77
CA ILE A 110 -1.64 3.98 -12.83
C ILE A 110 -0.41 3.46 -12.08
N GLN A 111 0.75 4.06 -12.32
CA GLN A 111 1.98 3.64 -11.64
C GLN A 111 1.88 3.85 -10.13
N ILE A 112 1.39 5.02 -9.70
CA ILE A 112 1.15 5.31 -8.28
C ILE A 112 0.22 4.25 -7.68
N PHE A 113 -0.91 3.95 -8.33
CA PHE A 113 -1.82 2.93 -7.84
C PHE A 113 -1.14 1.57 -7.65
N LYS A 114 -0.29 1.15 -8.61
CA LYS A 114 0.47 -0.10 -8.51
C LYS A 114 1.46 -0.08 -7.35
N ASP A 115 2.24 1.00 -7.24
CA ASP A 115 3.26 1.15 -6.21
C ASP A 115 2.63 1.10 -4.80
N TYR A 116 1.51 1.81 -4.58
CA TYR A 116 0.81 1.79 -3.30
C TYR A 116 0.11 0.45 -3.03
N LYS A 117 -0.42 -0.21 -4.06
CA LYS A 117 -1.00 -1.56 -3.94
C LYS A 117 0.05 -2.59 -3.52
N GLU A 118 1.29 -2.44 -3.96
CA GLU A 118 2.41 -3.33 -3.60
C GLU A 118 2.74 -3.30 -2.12
N ILE A 119 2.71 -2.11 -1.49
CA ILE A 119 2.84 -1.96 -0.04
C ILE A 119 1.53 -2.23 0.72
N GLY A 120 0.46 -2.61 0.03
CA GLY A 120 -0.82 -2.97 0.62
C GLY A 120 -1.73 -1.79 0.99
N VAL A 121 -1.48 -0.61 0.44
CA VAL A 121 -2.33 0.58 0.57
C VAL A 121 -3.28 0.68 -0.62
N THR A 122 -4.56 0.91 -0.35
CA THR A 122 -5.56 1.12 -1.41
C THR A 122 -5.72 2.61 -1.70
N VAL A 123 -5.62 3.00 -2.97
CA VAL A 123 -5.86 4.38 -3.42
C VAL A 123 -7.27 4.48 -4.01
N LEU A 124 -8.06 5.42 -3.49
CA LEU A 124 -9.43 5.72 -3.91
C LEU A 124 -9.48 7.09 -4.58
N LEU A 125 -10.16 7.20 -5.72
CA LEU A 125 -10.44 8.47 -6.39
C LEU A 125 -11.86 8.92 -6.07
N CYS A 126 -12.04 10.20 -5.75
CA CYS A 126 -13.36 10.79 -5.54
C CYS A 126 -13.59 12.04 -6.41
N GLN A 127 -14.85 12.37 -6.66
CA GLN A 127 -15.28 13.54 -7.45
C GLN A 127 -14.61 13.63 -8.84
N VAL A 128 -14.44 12.49 -9.52
CA VAL A 128 -13.87 12.46 -10.86
C VAL A 128 -14.86 13.03 -11.87
N ARG A 129 -14.47 14.11 -12.56
CA ARG A 129 -15.31 14.73 -13.60
C ARG A 129 -15.57 13.75 -14.76
N PRO A 130 -16.73 13.80 -15.44
CA PRO A 130 -17.04 12.90 -16.55
C PRO A 130 -16.00 12.93 -17.69
N THR A 131 -15.41 14.09 -17.96
CA THR A 131 -14.35 14.25 -18.96
C THR A 131 -13.12 13.42 -18.58
N VAL A 132 -12.60 13.59 -17.37
CA VAL A 132 -11.45 12.86 -16.84
C VAL A 132 -11.76 11.36 -16.74
N TYR A 133 -12.98 11.00 -16.33
CA TYR A 133 -13.43 9.61 -16.26
C TYR A 133 -13.35 8.91 -17.62
N GLN A 134 -13.78 9.57 -18.70
CA GLN A 134 -13.64 9.02 -20.06
C GLN A 134 -12.17 8.82 -20.45
N GLN A 135 -11.28 9.74 -20.06
CA GLN A 135 -9.85 9.60 -20.33
C GLN A 135 -9.24 8.42 -19.57
N LEU A 136 -9.58 8.26 -18.29
CA LEU A 136 -9.18 7.11 -17.47
C LEU A 136 -9.66 5.79 -18.09
N LYS A 137 -10.92 5.75 -18.54
CA LYS A 137 -11.50 4.58 -19.22
C LYS A 137 -10.77 4.24 -20.52
N ARG A 138 -10.45 5.23 -21.35
CA ARG A 138 -9.73 5.04 -22.62
C ARG A 138 -8.30 4.51 -22.42
N MET A 139 -7.72 4.76 -21.25
CA MET A 139 -6.36 4.35 -20.91
C MET A 139 -6.31 3.10 -20.03
N SER A 140 -7.41 2.35 -19.92
CA SER A 140 -7.47 1.11 -19.14
C SER A 140 -7.09 1.29 -17.66
N TYR A 141 -7.36 2.47 -17.10
CA TYR A 141 -7.16 2.70 -15.67
C TYR A 141 -8.01 1.73 -14.82
N MET A 142 -9.26 1.51 -15.23
CA MET A 142 -10.22 0.65 -14.54
C MET A 142 -9.74 -0.81 -14.43
N ASP A 143 -9.01 -1.29 -15.43
CA ASP A 143 -8.52 -2.67 -15.48
C ASP A 143 -7.41 -2.90 -14.44
N VAL A 144 -6.68 -1.84 -14.08
CA VAL A 144 -5.61 -1.89 -13.07
C VAL A 144 -6.12 -1.51 -11.70
N ALA A 145 -6.88 -0.42 -11.62
CA ALA A 145 -7.30 0.21 -10.38
C ALA A 145 -8.60 -0.37 -9.81
N GLY A 146 -9.43 -1.03 -10.62
CA GLY A 146 -10.76 -1.43 -10.22
C GLY A 146 -11.75 -0.27 -10.27
N LEU A 147 -12.95 -0.54 -10.76
CA LEU A 147 -14.02 0.46 -10.82
C LEU A 147 -14.54 0.81 -9.42
N GLU A 148 -14.45 -0.14 -8.49
CA GLU A 148 -14.85 -0.02 -7.09
C GLU A 148 -14.07 1.05 -6.32
N ASN A 149 -12.89 1.44 -6.81
CA ASN A 149 -12.03 2.45 -6.17
C ASN A 149 -12.29 3.86 -6.69
N ILE A 150 -13.33 4.07 -7.51
CA ILE A 150 -13.76 5.38 -8.00
C ILE A 150 -15.14 5.71 -7.44
N HIS A 151 -15.22 6.84 -6.75
CA HIS A 151 -16.41 7.28 -6.03
C HIS A 151 -16.89 8.64 -6.51
N VAL A 152 -18.20 8.88 -6.40
CA VAL A 152 -18.82 10.15 -6.79
C VAL A 152 -18.51 11.22 -5.74
N SER A 153 -18.65 10.90 -4.45
CA SER A 153 -18.36 11.79 -3.33
C SER A 153 -17.15 11.34 -2.51
N ILE A 154 -16.56 12.28 -1.76
CA ILE A 154 -15.55 11.97 -0.73
C ILE A 154 -16.17 11.08 0.35
N ASN A 155 -17.42 11.36 0.74
CA ASN A 155 -18.11 10.59 1.78
C ASN A 155 -18.24 9.11 1.39
N ASP A 156 -18.57 8.84 0.14
CA ASP A 156 -18.69 7.47 -0.37
C ASP A 156 -17.33 6.74 -0.34
N ALA A 157 -16.25 7.45 -0.66
CA ALA A 157 -14.89 6.91 -0.59
C ALA A 157 -14.48 6.60 0.87
N VAL A 158 -14.82 7.46 1.82
CA VAL A 158 -14.56 7.23 3.25
C VAL A 158 -15.35 6.02 3.75
N MET A 159 -16.64 5.94 3.41
CA MET A 159 -17.49 4.80 3.76
C MET A 159 -16.95 3.48 3.19
N HIS A 160 -16.49 3.51 1.94
CA HIS A 160 -15.86 2.37 1.30
C HIS A 160 -14.58 1.95 2.05
N ALA A 161 -13.69 2.89 2.35
CA ALA A 161 -12.46 2.64 3.10
C ALA A 161 -12.73 2.03 4.49
N LEU A 162 -13.68 2.59 5.25
CA LEU A 162 -14.06 2.08 6.56
C LEU A 162 -14.62 0.67 6.49
N LYS A 163 -15.48 0.40 5.50
CA LYS A 163 -16.03 -0.95 5.27
C LYS A 163 -14.93 -1.95 4.92
N THR A 164 -14.01 -1.59 4.02
CA THR A 164 -12.90 -2.46 3.62
C THR A 164 -11.97 -2.77 4.80
N ARG A 165 -11.64 -1.76 5.61
CA ARG A 165 -10.86 -1.95 6.83
C ARG A 165 -11.57 -2.88 7.81
N ALA A 166 -12.85 -2.65 8.08
CA ALA A 166 -13.64 -3.50 8.96
C ALA A 166 -13.68 -4.96 8.52
N THR A 167 -13.81 -5.23 7.22
CA THR A 167 -13.75 -6.59 6.69
C THR A 167 -12.38 -7.25 6.85
N ARG A 168 -11.27 -6.48 6.76
CA ARG A 168 -9.93 -7.00 7.05
C ARG A 168 -9.74 -7.30 8.53
N ASP A 169 -10.28 -6.45 9.39
CA ASP A 169 -10.17 -6.59 10.85
C ASP A 169 -11.20 -7.56 11.45
N SER A 170 -11.97 -8.27 10.60
CA SER A 170 -13.03 -9.21 11.01
C SER A 170 -14.17 -8.58 11.81
N ILE A 171 -14.35 -7.26 11.71
CA ILE A 171 -15.47 -6.53 12.31
C ILE A 171 -16.63 -6.57 11.31
N VAL A 172 -17.55 -7.53 11.48
CA VAL A 172 -18.74 -7.65 10.64
C VAL A 172 -19.74 -6.56 11.02
N TYR A 173 -19.92 -5.57 10.16
CA TYR A 173 -21.00 -4.60 10.31
C TYR A 173 -22.32 -5.26 9.89
N LEU A 174 -23.17 -5.57 10.86
CA LEU A 174 -24.55 -5.96 10.58
C LEU A 174 -25.35 -4.73 10.11
N PRO A 175 -26.21 -4.86 9.09
CA PRO A 175 -27.06 -3.76 8.65
C PRO A 175 -27.93 -3.26 9.81
N GLY A 176 -27.84 -1.96 10.13
CA GLY A 176 -28.52 -1.33 11.27
C GLY A 176 -27.65 -1.16 12.52
N SER A 177 -26.42 -1.67 12.52
CA SER A 177 -25.47 -1.38 13.60
C SER A 177 -24.98 0.07 13.49
N PRO A 178 -24.99 0.86 14.58
CA PRO A 178 -24.39 2.18 14.56
C PRO A 178 -22.92 2.05 14.20
N MET A 179 -22.42 2.93 13.33
CA MET A 179 -20.99 2.96 13.03
C MET A 179 -20.20 3.08 14.34
N PRO A 180 -19.11 2.32 14.55
CA PRO A 180 -18.20 2.59 15.62
C PRO A 180 -17.72 4.02 15.41
N TYR A 181 -18.08 4.88 16.34
CA TYR A 181 -17.53 6.20 16.45
C TYR A 181 -16.03 6.03 16.62
N VAL A 182 -15.28 6.34 15.55
CA VAL A 182 -13.84 6.53 15.67
C VAL A 182 -13.69 7.78 16.51
N GLY A 183 -13.36 7.58 17.79
CA GLY A 183 -13.02 8.69 18.67
C GLY A 183 -11.97 9.55 17.96
N ILE A 184 -12.29 10.84 17.79
CA ILE A 184 -11.30 11.81 17.37
C ILE A 184 -10.31 11.91 18.53
N GLU A 185 -9.26 11.10 18.53
CA GLU A 185 -8.14 11.30 19.42
C GLU A 185 -7.43 12.58 18.97
N ASN A 186 -7.81 13.68 19.62
CA ASN A 186 -7.04 14.90 19.80
C ASN A 186 -6.38 15.47 18.54
N VAL A 187 -7.20 15.95 17.59
CA VAL A 187 -6.75 17.05 16.73
C VAL A 187 -6.97 18.33 17.53
N SER A 188 -5.90 18.82 18.16
CA SER A 188 -5.88 20.16 18.74
C SER A 188 -6.05 21.18 17.60
N TYR A 189 -7.26 21.72 17.46
CA TYR A 189 -7.49 22.91 16.66
C TYR A 189 -6.74 24.07 17.33
N THR A 190 -5.60 24.47 16.77
CA THR A 190 -5.12 25.84 16.97
C THR A 190 -6.15 26.78 16.34
N ARG A 191 -7.03 27.32 17.18
CA ARG A 191 -7.94 28.42 16.84
C ARG A 191 -7.06 29.56 16.33
N ALA A 192 -7.21 29.92 15.06
CA ALA A 192 -6.65 31.15 14.54
C ALA A 192 -7.24 32.29 15.39
N GLU A 193 -6.36 33.06 16.03
CA GLU A 193 -6.73 34.28 16.72
C GLU A 193 -7.30 35.24 15.67
N GLU A 194 -8.56 35.62 15.86
CA GLU A 194 -9.21 36.70 15.13
C GLU A 194 -8.59 37.99 15.70
N ASP A 195 -7.82 38.71 14.87
CA ASP A 195 -7.30 40.02 15.21
C ASP A 195 -8.47 41.00 15.33
N ASP A 196 -8.90 41.25 16.57
CA ASP A 196 -9.73 42.39 16.96
C ASP A 196 -8.87 43.66 16.91
N GLU A 197 -8.91 44.40 15.80
CA GLU A 197 -8.48 45.81 15.79
C GLU A 197 -9.64 46.70 16.25
N GLU A 198 -9.72 46.88 17.57
CA GLU A 198 -10.40 47.98 18.21
C GLU A 198 -9.43 49.17 18.27
N ASN A 199 -9.68 50.25 17.52
CA ASN A 199 -9.18 51.57 17.90
C ASN A 199 -10.23 52.65 17.58
N ASP A 200 -10.76 53.16 18.68
CA ASP A 200 -11.59 54.34 18.85
C ASP A 200 -10.85 55.60 18.40
N ASP A 201 -11.54 56.46 17.64
CA ASP A 201 -11.34 57.91 17.71
C ASP A 201 -12.60 58.64 17.17
N THR A 202 -13.53 58.84 18.09
CA THR A 202 -14.31 60.07 18.33
C THR A 202 -14.57 61.12 17.21
N ILE A 203 -15.88 61.43 17.07
CA ILE A 203 -16.50 62.75 16.77
C ILE A 203 -16.41 63.23 15.31
N THR A 204 -17.51 63.36 14.55
CA THR A 204 -18.51 64.42 14.73
C THR A 204 -19.83 64.11 14.03
N LYS A 205 -20.93 64.45 14.71
CA LYS A 205 -22.31 64.55 14.20
C LYS A 205 -22.41 65.47 12.97
N SER A 206 -23.27 65.13 12.01
CA SER A 206 -24.39 65.99 11.63
C SER A 206 -25.30 65.31 10.60
N TYR A 207 -26.58 65.25 10.97
CA TYR A 207 -27.74 65.01 10.12
C TYR A 207 -27.69 65.84 8.83
N LEU A 208 -27.94 65.18 7.69
CA LEU A 208 -29.00 65.47 6.72
C LEU A 208 -29.05 64.36 5.66
#